data_AF-A0A954D1X4-F1
#
_entry.id   AF-A0A954D1X4-F1
#
_cell.length_a   1.000
_cell.length_b   1.000
_cell.length_c   1.000
_cell.angle_alpha   90.00
_cell.angle_beta   90.00
_cell.angle_gamma   90.00
#
_symmetry.space_group_name_H-M   'P 1'
#
loop_
_entity.id
_entity.type
_entity.pdbx_description
1 polymer ?
#
loop_
_entity_poly.entity_id
_entity_poly.type
_entity_poly.pdbx_seq_one_letter_code
_entity_poly.pdbx_strand_id
1 'polypeptide(L)'
;MTTVRLTTAATKLARKGHPWFFSDDLATDAPQGDAKIVRLAGHRGEDLGLAFYSAASRLRVRRCGGWPGAAVPGPEEFFRERLTEACAQRAEQRAPEPRGVRLVHGDADGLPGLVVDRYADCLVLQSSAAVIERHLSCIVPWLREHTGAVSVLARNDLPTRRREGMPEEVRLLDGKRVEEVVIEELGIRHRVRPFAGHKTGFYLDQR
;
A
#
# COMPACT_ATOMS: atom_id res chain seq x y z
N MET A 1 22.11 9.42 2.70
CA MET A 1 21.00 8.94 1.84
C MET A 1 21.08 7.42 1.76
N THR A 2 19.97 6.72 2.01
CA THR A 2 19.96 5.25 2.05
C THR A 2 19.64 4.72 0.65
N THR A 3 20.66 4.29 -0.07
CA THR A 3 20.55 3.69 -1.40
C THR A 3 20.79 2.18 -1.31
N VAL A 4 19.90 1.38 -1.90
CA VAL A 4 20.05 -0.07 -2.03
C VAL A 4 20.40 -0.39 -3.48
N ARG A 5 21.47 -1.15 -3.70
CA ARG A 5 21.93 -1.53 -5.04
C ARG A 5 21.54 -2.96 -5.36
N LEU A 6 21.03 -3.19 -6.56
CA LEU A 6 20.72 -4.52 -7.07
C LEU A 6 21.94 -5.18 -7.72
N THR A 7 21.96 -6.51 -7.73
CA THR A 7 22.89 -7.29 -8.56
C THR A 7 22.63 -7.04 -10.04
N THR A 8 23.57 -7.43 -10.91
CA THR A 8 23.40 -7.31 -12.37
C THR A 8 22.17 -8.08 -12.87
N ALA A 9 21.90 -9.27 -12.31
CA ALA A 9 20.74 -10.08 -12.69
C ALA A 9 19.42 -9.42 -12.28
N ALA A 10 19.32 -8.99 -11.01
CA ALA A 10 18.15 -8.29 -10.48
C ALA A 10 17.91 -6.95 -11.20
N THR A 11 18.97 -6.22 -11.55
CA THR A 11 18.86 -4.97 -12.34
C THR A 11 18.20 -5.22 -13.70
N LYS A 12 18.52 -6.32 -14.39
CA LYS A 12 17.86 -6.68 -15.66
C LYS A 12 16.37 -6.97 -15.48
N LEU A 13 15.97 -7.62 -14.38
CA LEU A 13 14.56 -7.85 -14.04
C LEU A 13 13.83 -6.55 -13.72
N ALA A 14 14.46 -5.67 -12.91
CA ALA A 14 13.90 -4.36 -12.55
C ALA A 14 13.58 -3.51 -13.80
N ARG A 15 14.47 -3.52 -14.80
CA ARG A 15 14.27 -2.82 -16.08
C ARG A 15 13.10 -3.36 -16.89
N LYS A 16 12.74 -4.63 -16.71
CA LYS A 16 11.55 -5.24 -17.32
C LYS A 16 10.27 -5.02 -16.51
N GLY A 17 10.35 -4.21 -15.44
CA GLY A 17 9.20 -3.88 -14.59
C GLY A 17 8.99 -4.82 -13.40
N HIS A 18 9.89 -5.79 -13.14
CA HIS A 18 9.76 -6.62 -11.95
C HIS A 18 9.88 -5.76 -10.67
N PRO A 19 8.91 -5.81 -9.74
CA PRO A 19 8.90 -4.89 -8.59
C PRO A 19 9.51 -5.47 -7.32
N TRP A 20 9.87 -6.76 -7.29
CA TRP A 20 10.19 -7.49 -6.06
C TRP A 20 11.63 -8.00 -6.07
N PHE A 21 12.37 -7.81 -4.99
CA PHE A 21 13.75 -8.28 -4.90
C PHE A 21 14.01 -8.90 -3.52
N PHE A 22 14.56 -10.11 -3.54
CA PHE A 22 14.89 -10.87 -2.34
C PHE A 22 16.25 -10.44 -1.77
N SER A 23 16.62 -10.98 -0.61
CA SER A 23 17.94 -10.72 0.01
C SER A 23 19.11 -10.90 -0.96
N ASP A 24 19.05 -11.96 -1.77
CA ASP A 24 20.15 -12.40 -2.64
C ASP A 24 20.23 -11.55 -3.93
N ASP A 25 19.21 -10.73 -4.19
CA ASP A 25 19.17 -9.79 -5.30
C ASP A 25 19.91 -8.48 -5.01
N LEU A 26 20.37 -8.27 -3.77
CA LEU A 26 21.07 -7.06 -3.35
C LEU A 26 22.59 -7.23 -3.49
N ALA A 27 23.23 -6.19 -4.02
CA ALA A 27 24.69 -6.09 -4.17
C ALA A 27 25.36 -5.21 -3.09
N THR A 28 24.55 -4.52 -2.28
CA THR A 28 25.01 -3.73 -1.12
C THR A 28 24.63 -4.44 0.17
N ASP A 29 25.38 -4.16 1.23
CA ASP A 29 24.98 -4.53 2.59
C ASP A 29 23.61 -3.95 2.95
N ALA A 30 22.95 -4.61 3.90
CA ALA A 30 21.68 -4.17 4.46
C ALA A 30 21.80 -2.73 4.98
N PRO A 31 20.96 -1.78 4.51
CA PRO A 31 20.95 -0.44 5.08
C PRO A 31 20.61 -0.47 6.56
N GLN A 32 21.12 0.52 7.30
CA GLN A 32 20.85 0.63 8.73
C GLN A 32 19.37 0.92 9.00
N GLY A 33 18.77 0.11 9.87
CA GLY A 33 17.38 0.22 10.29
C GLY A 33 16.40 -0.45 9.32
N ASP A 34 15.15 -0.58 9.77
CA ASP A 34 14.11 -1.36 9.10
C ASP A 34 12.89 -0.51 8.74
N ALA A 35 12.08 -1.02 7.81
CA ALA A 35 10.83 -0.45 7.34
C ALA A 35 11.00 1.00 6.87
N LYS A 36 11.79 1.19 5.81
CA LYS A 36 12.13 2.51 5.27
C LYS A 36 11.84 2.63 3.78
N ILE A 37 11.67 3.87 3.35
CA ILE A 37 11.75 4.27 1.94
C ILE A 37 13.24 4.44 1.61
N VAL A 38 13.68 3.83 0.52
CA VAL A 38 15.08 3.87 0.04
C VAL A 38 15.12 4.22 -1.43
N ARG A 39 16.28 4.73 -1.87
CA ARG A 39 16.57 4.86 -3.29
C ARG A 39 17.02 3.50 -3.83
N LEU A 40 16.45 3.06 -4.94
CA LEU A 40 16.82 1.81 -5.59
C LEU A 40 17.75 2.12 -6.76
N ALA A 41 18.91 1.49 -6.78
CA ALA A 41 19.91 1.65 -7.83
C ALA A 41 20.22 0.32 -8.53
N GLY A 42 20.46 0.39 -9.84
CA GLY A 42 21.01 -0.72 -10.61
C GLY A 42 22.48 -0.98 -10.27
N HIS A 43 23.02 -2.08 -10.79
CA HIS A 43 24.38 -2.52 -10.50
C HIS A 43 25.45 -1.46 -10.85
N ARG A 44 25.23 -0.62 -11.88
CA ARG A 44 26.14 0.49 -12.24
C ARG A 44 25.71 1.85 -11.69
N GLY A 45 24.70 1.89 -10.83
CA GLY A 45 24.23 3.12 -10.17
C GLY A 45 23.11 3.83 -10.90
N GLU A 46 22.48 3.17 -11.88
CA GLU A 46 21.32 3.70 -12.59
C GLU A 46 20.16 3.88 -11.61
N ASP A 47 19.48 5.03 -11.65
CA ASP A 47 18.31 5.26 -10.80
C ASP A 47 17.14 4.37 -11.27
N LEU A 48 16.64 3.53 -10.36
CA LEU A 48 15.47 2.68 -10.57
C LEU A 48 14.23 3.21 -9.83
N GLY A 49 14.33 4.37 -9.19
CA GLY A 49 13.28 5.03 -8.43
C GLY A 49 13.33 4.70 -6.94
N LEU A 50 12.19 4.80 -6.27
CA LEU A 50 12.08 4.49 -4.84
C LEU A 50 11.64 3.05 -4.61
N ALA A 51 11.92 2.56 -3.41
CA ALA A 51 11.45 1.28 -2.94
C ALA A 51 11.22 1.27 -1.43
N PHE A 52 10.38 0.35 -0.99
CA PHE A 52 10.28 -0.06 0.41
C PHE A 52 11.34 -1.11 0.70
N TYR A 53 12.04 -0.92 1.81
CA TYR A 53 13.02 -1.85 2.35
C TYR A 53 12.52 -2.45 3.68
N SER A 54 12.57 -3.78 3.80
CA SER A 54 12.18 -4.53 4.99
C SER A 54 13.22 -5.60 5.36
N ALA A 55 14.02 -5.35 6.39
CA ALA A 55 15.03 -6.25 6.95
C ALA A 55 14.45 -7.49 7.64
N ALA A 56 13.19 -7.46 8.06
CA ALA A 56 12.51 -8.64 8.59
C ALA A 56 12.09 -9.65 7.49
N SER A 57 11.90 -9.18 6.25
CA SER A 57 11.30 -9.95 5.16
C SER A 57 12.33 -10.51 4.18
N ARG A 58 12.15 -11.79 3.77
CA ARG A 58 12.95 -12.36 2.66
C ARG A 58 12.74 -11.56 1.38
N LEU A 59 11.53 -11.07 1.15
CA LEU A 59 11.24 -10.10 0.09
C LEU A 59 11.70 -8.72 0.58
N ARG A 60 12.99 -8.47 0.42
CA ARG A 60 13.74 -7.39 1.07
C ARG A 60 13.37 -6.02 0.52
N VAL A 61 13.12 -5.93 -0.79
CA VAL A 61 12.84 -4.69 -1.49
C VAL A 61 11.59 -4.83 -2.34
N ARG A 62 10.68 -3.86 -2.21
CA ARG A 62 9.50 -3.73 -3.07
C ARG A 62 9.51 -2.36 -3.73
N ARG A 63 9.61 -2.31 -5.05
CA ARG A 63 9.77 -1.08 -5.83
C ARG A 63 8.48 -0.27 -5.81
N CYS A 64 8.61 1.03 -5.55
CA CYS A 64 7.51 1.99 -5.51
C CYS A 64 7.38 2.81 -6.80
N GLY A 65 8.23 2.57 -7.80
CA GLY A 65 8.26 3.30 -9.08
C GLY A 65 9.22 4.49 -9.09
N GLY A 66 9.20 5.25 -10.19
CA GLY A 66 10.02 6.46 -10.35
C GLY A 66 9.63 7.56 -9.35
N TRP A 67 10.58 8.43 -9.02
CA TRP A 67 10.35 9.58 -8.13
C TRP A 67 11.19 10.78 -8.57
N PRO A 68 10.65 12.01 -8.59
CA PRO A 68 11.39 13.20 -8.99
C PRO A 68 12.61 13.48 -8.10
N GLY A 69 13.75 13.78 -8.73
CA GLY A 69 14.98 14.11 -8.01
C GLY A 69 15.69 12.91 -7.35
N ALA A 70 16.92 13.15 -6.90
CA ALA A 70 17.79 12.12 -6.36
C ALA A 70 17.55 11.82 -4.86
N ALA A 71 16.96 12.76 -4.13
CA ALA A 71 16.73 12.61 -2.70
C ALA A 71 15.62 11.61 -2.40
N VAL A 72 15.71 10.94 -1.25
CA VAL A 72 14.57 10.19 -0.70
C VAL A 72 13.68 11.22 0.02
N PRO A 73 12.39 11.35 -0.35
CA PRO A 73 11.48 12.29 0.27
C PRO A 73 11.20 11.93 1.73
N GLY A 74 10.60 12.87 2.47
CA GLY A 74 10.01 12.55 3.76
C GLY A 74 8.85 11.54 3.60
N PRO A 75 8.56 10.68 4.59
CA PRO A 75 7.44 9.74 4.48
C PRO A 75 6.09 10.41 4.24
N GLU A 76 5.81 11.54 4.89
CA GLU A 76 4.55 12.25 4.70
C GLU A 76 4.38 12.76 3.26
N GLU A 77 5.41 13.37 2.69
CA GLU A 77 5.45 13.83 1.30
C GLU A 77 5.22 12.65 0.34
N PHE A 78 5.96 11.56 0.54
CA PHE A 78 5.84 10.35 -0.29
C PHE A 78 4.42 9.79 -0.30
N PHE A 79 3.84 9.56 0.88
CA PHE A 79 2.50 8.97 0.97
C PHE A 79 1.43 9.94 0.47
N ARG A 80 1.54 11.23 0.74
CA ARG A 80 0.62 12.24 0.24
C ARG A 80 0.57 12.23 -1.29
N GLU A 81 1.72 12.24 -1.95
CA GLU A 81 1.80 12.23 -3.42
C GLU A 81 1.23 10.93 -4.00
N ARG A 82 1.70 9.77 -3.53
CA ARG A 82 1.24 8.46 -4.02
C ARG A 82 -0.24 8.20 -3.79
N LEU A 83 -0.77 8.56 -2.62
CA LEU A 83 -2.19 8.40 -2.33
C LEU A 83 -3.04 9.33 -3.19
N THR A 84 -2.56 10.55 -3.45
CA THR A 84 -3.22 11.50 -4.37
C THR A 84 -3.30 10.91 -5.77
N GLU A 85 -2.17 10.42 -6.32
CA GLU A 85 -2.10 9.77 -7.63
C GLU A 85 -3.05 8.57 -7.72
N ALA A 86 -2.98 7.66 -6.74
CA ALA A 86 -3.81 6.45 -6.69
C ALA A 86 -5.31 6.81 -6.67
N CYS A 87 -5.69 7.78 -5.84
CA CYS A 87 -7.07 8.23 -5.71
C CYS A 87 -7.58 8.93 -6.97
N ALA A 88 -6.76 9.75 -7.61
CA ALA A 88 -7.10 10.47 -8.84
C ALA A 88 -7.42 9.52 -10.00
N GLN A 89 -6.66 8.42 -10.13
CA GLN A 89 -6.92 7.39 -11.14
C GLN A 89 -8.30 6.72 -11.02
N ARG A 90 -8.94 6.80 -9.84
CA ARG A 90 -10.31 6.27 -9.61
C ARG A 90 -11.36 7.37 -9.49
N ALA A 91 -11.05 8.64 -9.78
CA ALA A 91 -11.98 9.75 -9.60
C ALA A 91 -13.33 9.54 -10.32
N GLU A 92 -13.31 9.03 -11.56
CA GLU A 92 -14.51 8.75 -12.34
C GLU A 92 -15.38 7.62 -11.76
N GLN A 93 -14.76 6.71 -10.99
CA GLN A 93 -15.48 5.63 -10.32
C GLN A 93 -16.24 6.13 -9.07
N ARG A 94 -16.03 7.39 -8.66
CA ARG A 94 -16.65 8.02 -7.46
C ARG A 94 -17.99 8.73 -7.74
N ALA A 95 -18.62 8.51 -8.90
CA ALA A 95 -19.94 9.06 -9.27
C ALA A 95 -21.12 8.39 -8.50
N PRO A 96 -22.30 9.05 -8.37
CA PRO A 96 -22.97 9.26 -7.09
C PRO A 96 -23.52 7.99 -6.43
N GLU A 97 -23.57 8.10 -5.10
CA GLU A 97 -23.67 7.08 -4.05
C GLU A 97 -24.79 6.02 -4.15
N PRO A 98 -24.68 4.95 -3.32
CA PRO A 98 -23.47 4.48 -2.62
C PRO A 98 -22.70 3.49 -3.49
N ARG A 99 -21.35 3.53 -3.56
CA ARG A 99 -20.57 2.57 -4.35
C ARG A 99 -19.40 1.98 -3.55
N GLY A 100 -19.03 0.76 -3.92
CA GLY A 100 -17.77 0.14 -3.55
C GLY A 100 -16.67 0.55 -4.55
N VAL A 101 -15.49 0.94 -4.06
CA VAL A 101 -14.35 1.29 -4.92
C VAL A 101 -13.02 0.98 -4.26
N ARG A 102 -12.08 0.38 -5.00
CA ARG A 102 -10.69 0.25 -4.56
C ARG A 102 -9.93 1.54 -4.84
N LEU A 103 -9.58 2.25 -3.77
CA LEU A 103 -8.82 3.50 -3.83
C LEU A 103 -7.32 3.27 -4.05
N VAL A 104 -6.77 2.22 -3.45
CA VAL A 104 -5.35 1.86 -3.55
C VAL A 104 -5.20 0.36 -3.79
N HIS A 105 -4.35 -0.01 -4.74
CA HIS A 105 -4.13 -1.36 -5.25
C HIS A 105 -2.65 -1.76 -5.23
N GLY A 106 -2.00 -1.55 -4.08
CA GLY A 106 -0.69 -2.12 -3.79
C GLY A 106 0.41 -1.67 -4.75
N ASP A 107 1.13 -2.65 -5.30
CA ASP A 107 2.26 -2.42 -6.20
C ASP A 107 1.88 -1.61 -7.45
N ALA A 108 0.64 -1.75 -7.95
CA ALA A 108 0.17 -1.05 -9.14
C ALA A 108 0.11 0.47 -8.96
N ASP A 109 -0.08 0.94 -7.72
CA ASP A 109 -0.16 2.35 -7.38
C ASP A 109 1.13 2.88 -6.72
N GLY A 110 2.24 2.14 -6.84
CA GLY A 110 3.51 2.53 -6.22
C GLY A 110 3.47 2.51 -4.69
N LEU A 111 2.51 1.78 -4.09
CA LEU A 111 2.32 1.60 -2.65
C LEU A 111 2.36 0.10 -2.28
N PRO A 112 3.49 -0.61 -2.49
CA PRO A 112 3.57 -2.05 -2.26
C PRO A 112 3.08 -2.48 -0.89
N GLY A 113 2.10 -3.37 -0.89
CA GLY A 113 1.51 -3.92 0.33
C GLY A 113 0.44 -3.07 1.01
N LEU A 114 0.02 -1.94 0.42
CA LEU A 114 -1.15 -1.19 0.85
C LEU A 114 -2.34 -1.44 -0.09
N VAL A 115 -3.45 -1.91 0.46
CA VAL A 115 -4.75 -1.95 -0.25
C VAL A 115 -5.73 -1.11 0.54
N VAL A 116 -6.53 -0.30 -0.16
CA VAL A 116 -7.59 0.50 0.47
C VAL A 116 -8.85 0.37 -0.35
N ASP A 117 -9.87 -0.24 0.23
CA ASP A 117 -11.21 -0.34 -0.31
C ASP A 117 -12.12 0.64 0.42
N ARG A 118 -12.97 1.34 -0.33
CA ARG A 118 -14.01 2.23 0.19
C ARG A 118 -15.37 1.58 -0.04
N TYR A 119 -16.17 1.54 1.01
CA TYR A 119 -17.56 1.10 0.99
C TYR A 119 -18.42 2.21 1.57
N ALA A 120 -19.08 2.98 0.69
CA ALA A 120 -19.78 4.22 1.06
C ALA A 120 -18.89 5.16 1.90
N ASP A 121 -19.18 5.32 3.19
CA ASP A 121 -18.47 6.17 4.15
C ASP A 121 -17.42 5.42 4.99
N CYS A 122 -17.15 4.15 4.70
CA CYS A 122 -16.18 3.33 5.42
C CYS A 122 -14.96 2.99 4.56
N LEU A 123 -13.77 3.08 5.14
CA LEU A 123 -12.54 2.59 4.53
C LEU A 123 -12.09 1.29 5.20
N VAL A 124 -11.72 0.31 4.37
CA VAL A 124 -11.07 -0.91 4.80
C VAL A 124 -9.69 -0.98 4.16
N LEU A 125 -8.68 -0.97 5.02
CA LEU A 125 -7.28 -0.97 4.67
C LEU A 125 -6.67 -2.34 4.97
N GLN A 126 -5.75 -2.78 4.10
CA GLN A 126 -4.83 -3.87 4.38
C GLN A 126 -3.39 -3.37 4.27
N SER A 127 -2.60 -3.66 5.29
CA SER A 127 -1.16 -3.38 5.36
C SER A 127 -0.41 -4.71 5.39
N SER A 128 0.43 -4.97 4.40
CA SER A 128 1.20 -6.22 4.27
C SER A 128 2.69 -5.99 4.03
N ALA A 129 3.15 -4.75 4.22
CA ALA A 129 4.55 -4.35 4.22
C ALA A 129 4.84 -3.56 5.50
N ALA A 130 5.95 -3.84 6.18
CA ALA A 130 6.29 -3.18 7.43
C ALA A 130 6.43 -1.65 7.28
N VAL A 131 6.82 -1.16 6.10
CA VAL A 131 6.89 0.28 5.79
C VAL A 131 5.51 0.93 5.86
N ILE A 132 4.48 0.31 5.29
CA ILE A 132 3.10 0.81 5.35
C ILE A 132 2.63 0.86 6.80
N GLU A 133 2.83 -0.24 7.54
CA GLU A 133 2.43 -0.35 8.94
C GLU A 133 3.04 0.76 9.81
N ARG A 134 4.34 1.02 9.64
CA ARG A 134 5.08 2.05 10.36
C ARG A 134 4.55 3.46 10.10
N HIS A 135 3.95 3.68 8.93
CA HIS A 135 3.54 5.00 8.47
C HIS A 135 2.01 5.17 8.41
N LEU A 136 1.24 4.30 9.06
CA LEU A 136 -0.21 4.47 9.18
C LEU A 136 -0.61 5.82 9.80
N SER A 137 0.23 6.39 10.66
CA SER A 137 -0.01 7.70 11.28
C SER A 137 -0.03 8.87 10.30
N CYS A 138 0.56 8.75 9.11
CA CYS A 138 0.40 9.75 8.03
C CYS A 138 -0.59 9.31 6.95
N ILE A 139 -0.72 8.00 6.70
CA ILE A 139 -1.64 7.46 5.69
C ILE A 139 -3.11 7.62 6.11
N VAL A 140 -3.44 7.24 7.35
CA VAL A 140 -4.84 7.20 7.83
C VAL A 140 -5.47 8.59 7.89
N PRO A 141 -4.82 9.63 8.46
CA PRO A 141 -5.40 10.98 8.47
C PRO A 141 -5.61 11.53 7.06
N TRP A 142 -4.65 11.32 6.15
CA TRP A 142 -4.79 11.76 4.77
C TRP A 142 -5.99 11.10 4.08
N LEU A 143 -6.15 9.78 4.22
CA LEU A 143 -7.27 9.04 3.65
C LEU A 143 -8.62 9.55 4.18
N ARG A 144 -8.69 9.84 5.49
CA ARG A 144 -9.89 10.37 6.14
C ARG A 144 -10.27 11.74 5.63
N GLU A 145 -9.31 12.66 5.58
CA GLU A 145 -9.52 14.00 5.05
C GLU A 145 -9.93 13.96 3.57
N HIS A 146 -9.22 13.18 2.75
CA HIS A 146 -9.44 13.13 1.30
C HIS A 146 -10.79 12.48 0.92
N THR A 147 -11.30 11.54 1.73
CA THR A 147 -12.51 10.78 1.39
C THR A 147 -13.75 11.22 2.14
N GLY A 148 -13.60 11.90 3.29
CA GLY A 148 -14.70 12.20 4.22
C GLY A 148 -15.25 10.97 4.95
N ALA A 149 -14.62 9.80 4.82
CA ALA A 149 -15.07 8.56 5.45
C ALA A 149 -15.20 8.72 6.97
N VAL A 150 -16.15 8.07 7.63
CA VAL A 150 -16.40 8.15 9.09
C VAL A 150 -15.67 7.07 9.90
N SER A 151 -15.10 6.08 9.21
CA SER A 151 -14.46 4.90 9.79
C SER A 151 -13.30 4.43 8.93
N VAL A 152 -12.17 4.09 9.56
CA VAL A 152 -11.06 3.39 8.92
C VAL A 152 -10.74 2.12 9.69
N LEU A 153 -10.88 0.98 9.03
CA LEU A 153 -10.63 -0.35 9.58
C LEU A 153 -9.39 -0.96 8.94
N ALA A 154 -8.48 -1.51 9.75
CA ALA A 154 -7.47 -2.44 9.25
C ALA A 154 -8.02 -3.88 9.27
N ARG A 155 -8.08 -4.50 8.09
CA ARG A 155 -8.31 -5.95 7.89
C ARG A 155 -6.99 -6.64 7.58
N ASN A 156 -6.18 -6.72 8.63
CA ASN A 156 -4.83 -7.27 8.61
C ASN A 156 -4.80 -8.76 9.01
N ASP A 157 -5.92 -9.46 8.91
CA ASP A 157 -6.05 -10.92 9.02
C ASP A 157 -5.49 -11.63 7.77
N LEU A 158 -4.26 -11.27 7.40
CA LEU A 158 -3.54 -11.74 6.22
C LEU A 158 -2.30 -12.57 6.62
N PRO A 159 -2.21 -13.85 6.22
CA PRO A 159 -1.04 -14.70 6.47
C PRO A 159 0.30 -14.13 5.98
N THR A 160 0.26 -13.23 4.99
CA THR A 160 1.44 -12.58 4.43
C THR A 160 2.13 -11.64 5.42
N ARG A 161 1.42 -11.11 6.43
CA ARG A 161 2.01 -10.26 7.47
C ARG A 161 3.06 -10.96 8.31
N ARG A 162 2.93 -12.28 8.51
CA ARG A 162 3.95 -13.10 9.19
C ARG A 162 5.30 -13.08 8.49
N ARG A 163 5.33 -12.89 7.16
CA ARG A 163 6.58 -12.77 6.39
C ARG A 163 7.33 -11.47 6.66
N GLU A 164 6.63 -10.47 7.20
CA GLU A 164 7.19 -9.18 7.63
C GLU A 164 7.33 -9.11 9.17
N GLY A 165 7.12 -10.22 9.89
CA GLY A 165 7.17 -10.24 11.36
C GLY A 165 6.02 -9.50 12.05
N MET A 166 4.91 -9.24 11.34
CA MET A 166 3.76 -8.51 11.87
C MET A 166 2.62 -9.46 12.29
N PRO A 167 1.84 -9.13 13.33
CA PRO A 167 0.71 -9.93 13.75
C PRO A 167 -0.44 -9.85 12.75
N GLU A 168 -1.26 -10.90 12.71
CA GLU A 168 -2.56 -10.88 12.06
C GLU A 168 -3.60 -10.32 13.01
N GLU A 169 -4.35 -9.31 12.58
CA GLU A 169 -5.32 -8.65 13.43
C GLU A 169 -6.38 -7.89 12.62
N VAL A 170 -7.52 -7.63 13.25
CA VAL A 170 -8.54 -6.71 12.75
C VAL A 170 -8.68 -5.61 13.78
N ARG A 171 -8.40 -4.36 13.40
CA ARG A 171 -8.41 -3.23 14.33
C ARG A 171 -8.97 -1.96 13.71
N LEU A 172 -9.76 -1.22 14.48
CA LEU A 172 -10.19 0.12 14.10
C LEU A 172 -8.97 1.06 14.17
N LEU A 173 -8.68 1.75 13.07
CA LEU A 173 -7.57 2.72 12.99
C LEU A 173 -8.03 4.14 13.33
N ASP A 174 -9.23 4.52 12.91
CA ASP A 174 -9.81 5.83 13.22
C ASP A 174 -11.34 5.81 13.08
N GLY A 175 -12.01 6.74 13.77
CA GLY A 175 -13.45 6.94 13.69
C GLY A 175 -14.26 5.99 14.56
N LYS A 176 -15.38 5.49 14.03
CA LYS A 176 -16.32 4.61 14.76
C LYS A 176 -16.42 3.25 14.10
N ARG A 177 -16.67 2.22 14.91
CA ARG A 177 -16.98 0.88 14.41
C ARG A 177 -18.31 0.89 13.66
N VAL A 178 -18.30 0.34 12.44
CA VAL A 178 -19.48 0.20 11.56
C VAL A 178 -19.68 -1.28 11.26
N GLU A 179 -20.76 -1.86 11.77
CA GLU A 179 -21.03 -3.30 11.63
C GLU A 179 -21.47 -3.68 10.20
N GLU A 180 -22.26 -2.81 9.57
CA GLU A 180 -22.81 -3.02 8.23
C GLU A 180 -22.88 -1.69 7.48
N VAL A 181 -22.56 -1.75 6.19
CA VAL A 181 -22.72 -0.64 5.24
C VAL A 181 -23.37 -1.16 3.96
N VAL A 182 -24.19 -0.33 3.33
CA VAL A 182 -24.82 -0.66 2.04
C VAL A 182 -24.06 0.03 0.93
N ILE A 183 -23.65 -0.74 -0.07
CA ILE A 183 -23.15 -0.22 -1.34
C ILE A 183 -24.12 -0.59 -2.45
N GLU A 184 -24.12 0.17 -3.53
CA GLU A 184 -24.83 -0.10 -4.77
C GLU A 184 -23.82 -0.26 -5.89
N GLU A 185 -23.92 -1.37 -6.63
CA GLU A 185 -23.11 -1.61 -7.81
C GLU A 185 -24.04 -2.01 -8.95
N LEU A 186 -24.01 -1.24 -10.05
CA LEU A 186 -24.84 -1.48 -11.24
C LEU A 186 -26.34 -1.64 -10.93
N GLY A 187 -26.86 -0.86 -9.96
CA GLY A 187 -28.26 -0.91 -9.53
C GLY A 187 -28.59 -2.00 -8.50
N ILE A 188 -27.60 -2.79 -8.07
CA ILE A 188 -27.77 -3.85 -7.07
C ILE A 188 -27.23 -3.39 -5.73
N ARG A 189 -28.05 -3.48 -4.68
CA ARG A 189 -27.63 -3.14 -3.30
C ARG A 189 -27.02 -4.35 -2.61
N HIS A 190 -25.80 -4.18 -2.11
CA HIS A 190 -25.06 -5.16 -1.34
C HIS A 190 -24.88 -4.70 0.10
N ARG A 191 -25.10 -5.61 1.04
CA ARG A 191 -24.75 -5.41 2.46
C ARG A 191 -23.33 -5.89 2.69
N VAL A 192 -22.46 -4.98 3.07
CA VAL A 192 -21.06 -5.25 3.38
C VAL A 192 -20.89 -5.20 4.89
N ARG A 193 -20.19 -6.17 5.46
CA ARG A 193 -19.86 -6.21 6.89
C ARG A 193 -18.34 -6.04 7.06
N PRO A 194 -17.81 -4.81 7.18
CA PRO A 194 -16.37 -4.57 7.16
C PRO A 194 -15.58 -5.37 8.21
N PHE A 195 -16.15 -5.57 9.40
CA PHE A 195 -15.51 -6.25 10.53
C PHE A 195 -15.58 -7.78 10.49
N ALA A 196 -16.60 -8.35 9.84
CA ALA A 196 -16.90 -9.78 9.92
C ALA A 196 -16.97 -10.49 8.56
N GLY A 197 -16.97 -9.74 7.45
CA GLY A 197 -17.00 -10.29 6.09
C GLY A 197 -15.67 -10.87 5.64
N HIS A 198 -15.67 -11.66 4.56
CA HIS A 198 -14.45 -12.22 3.97
C HIS A 198 -13.63 -11.13 3.24
N LYS A 199 -12.29 -11.30 3.18
CA LYS A 199 -11.34 -10.30 2.64
C LYS A 199 -11.48 -8.94 3.34
N THR A 200 -11.78 -7.87 2.60
CA THR A 200 -12.06 -6.51 3.09
C THR A 200 -13.54 -6.30 3.41
N GLY A 201 -14.38 -7.32 3.23
CA GLY A 201 -15.83 -7.27 3.48
C GLY A 201 -16.67 -7.58 2.22
N PHE A 202 -16.12 -7.35 1.03
CA PHE A 202 -16.77 -7.60 -0.27
C PHE A 202 -15.75 -7.75 -1.41
N TYR A 203 -16.06 -8.54 -2.43
CA TYR A 203 -15.19 -8.80 -3.58
C TYR A 203 -15.36 -7.74 -4.68
N LEU A 204 -14.70 -6.58 -4.51
CA LEU A 204 -14.69 -5.51 -5.53
C LEU A 204 -13.97 -5.93 -6.83
N ASP A 205 -13.22 -7.03 -6.80
CA ASP A 205 -12.49 -7.61 -7.93
C ASP A 205 -13.36 -8.48 -8.84
N GLN A 206 -14.63 -8.72 -8.50
CA GLN A 206 -15.60 -9.47 -9.31
C GLN A 206 -16.67 -8.60 -9.98
N ARG A 207 -16.37 -7.31 -10.15
CA ARG A 207 -17.23 -6.36 -10.88
C ARG A 207 -17.28 -6.68 -12.37
#